data_AF-E7GBD6-F1
#
_entry.id   AF-E7GBD6-F1
#
_cell.length_a   1.000
_cell.length_b   1.000
_cell.length_c   1.000
_cell.angle_alpha   90.00
_cell.angle_beta   90.00
_cell.angle_gamma   90.00
#
_symmetry.space_group_name_H-M   'P 1'
#
loop_
_entity.id
_entity.type
_entity.pdbx_description
1 polymer ?
#
loop_
_entity_poly.entity_id
_entity_poly.type
_entity_poly.pdbx_seq_one_letter_code
_entity_poly.pdbx_strand_id
1 'polypeptide(L)'
;MIYADEELLEQENELNTVAMEIILHAGHAKTLADEAFQLAKEEKFKKAYERIEEATTYGILKAHQSQVQVIQDEAQGIIHKPSLLFNHAQDHLMTIMSEVQTTKKLIELYELIVNRYGSIGGSLNG
;
A
#
# COMPACT_ATOMS: atom_id res chain seq x y z
N MET A 1 21.31 18.23 -31.08
CA MET A 1 19.90 17.79 -31.24
C MET A 1 19.78 16.30 -30.87
N ILE A 2 20.67 15.41 -31.35
CA ILE A 2 20.67 13.97 -30.97
C ILE A 2 20.86 13.75 -29.45
N TYR A 3 21.79 14.46 -28.80
CA TYR A 3 22.06 14.33 -27.36
C TYR A 3 20.88 14.70 -26.43
N ALA A 4 20.01 15.62 -26.84
CA ALA A 4 18.87 16.03 -26.02
C ALA A 4 17.74 15.00 -26.06
N ASP A 5 17.56 14.28 -27.17
CA ASP A 5 16.59 13.18 -27.27
C ASP A 5 17.05 11.94 -26.47
N GLU A 6 18.36 11.69 -26.39
CA GLU A 6 18.93 10.59 -25.59
C GLU A 6 18.70 10.81 -24.09
N GLU A 7 19.00 12.01 -23.58
CA GLU A 7 18.81 12.38 -22.17
C GLU A 7 17.32 12.34 -21.76
N LEU A 8 16.42 12.69 -22.69
CA LEU A 8 14.97 12.60 -22.50
C LEU A 8 14.46 11.15 -22.45
N LEU A 9 15.02 10.26 -23.28
CA LEU A 9 14.68 8.83 -23.27
C LEU A 9 15.19 8.14 -22.00
N GLU A 10 16.34 8.53 -21.48
CA GLU A 10 16.86 8.02 -20.21
C GLU A 10 15.96 8.41 -19.03
N GLN A 11 15.56 9.68 -18.93
CA GLN A 11 14.62 10.14 -17.89
C GLN A 11 13.25 9.44 -17.94
N GLU A 12 12.73 9.19 -19.15
CA GLU A 12 11.47 8.47 -19.33
C GLU A 12 11.59 7.00 -18.85
N ASN A 13 12.72 6.35 -19.11
CA ASN A 13 13.00 5.01 -18.63
C ASN A 13 13.16 4.94 -17.10
N GLU A 14 13.76 5.95 -16.47
CA GLU A 14 13.88 6.02 -15.01
C GLU A 14 12.50 6.11 -14.33
N LEU A 15 11.65 7.05 -14.75
CA LEU A 15 10.29 7.20 -14.20
C LEU A 15 9.43 5.95 -14.42
N ASN A 16 9.57 5.29 -15.57
CA ASN A 16 8.85 4.05 -15.85
C ASN A 16 9.31 2.91 -14.93
N THR A 17 10.61 2.85 -14.62
CA THR A 17 11.17 1.89 -13.66
C THR A 17 10.61 2.12 -12.27
N VAL A 18 10.64 3.38 -11.80
CA VAL A 18 10.06 3.77 -10.50
C VAL A 18 8.56 3.45 -10.44
N ALA A 19 7.82 3.77 -11.51
CA ALA A 19 6.39 3.47 -11.59
C ALA A 19 6.11 1.97 -11.47
N MET A 20 6.90 1.12 -12.13
CA MET A 20 6.74 -0.33 -12.06
C MET A 20 7.05 -0.87 -10.66
N GLU A 21 8.08 -0.36 -10.00
CA GLU A 21 8.41 -0.70 -8.61
C GLU A 21 7.26 -0.34 -7.65
N ILE A 22 6.69 0.86 -7.80
CA ILE A 22 5.53 1.31 -7.02
C ILE A 22 4.35 0.35 -7.23
N ILE A 23 4.02 0.01 -8.48
CA ILE A 23 2.90 -0.89 -8.81
C ILE A 23 3.12 -2.28 -8.21
N LEU A 24 4.33 -2.84 -8.32
CA LEU A 24 4.66 -4.15 -7.75
C LEU A 24 4.51 -4.18 -6.23
N HIS A 25 5.09 -3.20 -5.55
CA HIS A 25 5.05 -3.11 -4.09
C HIS A 25 3.64 -2.83 -3.57
N ALA A 26 2.88 -1.95 -4.23
CA ALA A 26 1.49 -1.69 -3.89
C ALA A 26 0.62 -2.94 -4.13
N GLY A 27 0.78 -3.63 -5.26
CA GLY A 27 0.06 -4.87 -5.55
C GLY A 27 0.32 -5.98 -4.51
N HIS A 28 1.55 -6.08 -4.01
CA HIS A 28 1.87 -6.98 -2.91
C HIS A 28 1.17 -6.57 -1.60
N ALA A 29 1.16 -5.28 -1.24
CA ALA A 29 0.45 -4.78 -0.07
C ALA A 29 -1.05 -5.10 -0.13
N LYS A 30 -1.68 -4.93 -1.31
CA LYS A 30 -3.08 -5.27 -1.53
C LYS A 30 -3.35 -6.75 -1.24
N THR A 31 -2.52 -7.64 -1.78
CA THR A 31 -2.65 -9.09 -1.58
C THR A 31 -2.58 -9.46 -0.09
N LEU A 32 -1.63 -8.87 0.64
CA LEU A 32 -1.50 -9.07 2.08
C LEU A 32 -2.69 -8.51 2.88
N ALA A 33 -3.28 -7.40 2.46
CA ALA A 33 -4.50 -6.86 3.08
C ALA A 33 -5.71 -7.79 2.85
N ASP A 34 -5.88 -8.32 1.65
CA ASP A 34 -6.91 -9.32 1.34
C ASP A 34 -6.74 -10.59 2.21
N GLU A 35 -5.51 -11.09 2.35
CA GLU A 35 -5.18 -12.20 3.24
C GLU A 35 -5.48 -11.90 4.71
N ALA A 36 -5.12 -10.70 5.19
CA ALA A 36 -5.42 -10.24 6.54
C ALA A 36 -6.93 -10.27 6.80
N PHE A 37 -7.72 -9.79 5.84
CA PHE A 37 -9.18 -9.79 5.96
C PHE A 37 -9.76 -11.21 6.01
N GLN A 38 -9.25 -12.15 5.20
CA GLN A 38 -9.69 -13.56 5.30
C GLN A 38 -9.30 -14.20 6.64
N LEU A 39 -8.08 -13.96 7.13
CA LEU A 39 -7.64 -14.46 8.44
C LEU A 39 -8.51 -13.90 9.57
N ALA A 40 -8.88 -12.62 9.49
CA ALA A 40 -9.76 -12.01 10.48
C ALA A 40 -11.13 -12.68 10.50
N LYS A 41 -11.73 -13.00 9.35
CA LYS A 41 -13.01 -13.74 9.26
C LYS A 41 -12.96 -15.14 9.90
N GLU A 42 -11.78 -15.73 10.03
CA GLU A 42 -11.54 -16.99 10.75
C GLU A 42 -11.19 -16.76 12.23
N GLU A 43 -11.38 -15.54 12.74
CA GLU A 43 -11.03 -15.08 14.09
C GLU A 43 -9.53 -15.22 14.43
N LYS A 44 -8.67 -15.34 13.40
CA LYS A 44 -7.22 -15.42 13.54
C LYS A 44 -6.59 -14.02 13.60
N PHE A 45 -7.08 -13.17 14.51
CA PHE A 45 -6.75 -11.75 14.58
C PHE A 45 -5.25 -11.45 14.65
N LYS A 46 -4.50 -12.20 15.46
CA LYS A 46 -3.04 -12.04 15.54
C LYS A 46 -2.36 -12.15 14.16
N LYS A 47 -2.70 -13.20 13.39
CA LYS A 47 -2.15 -13.41 12.05
C LYS A 47 -2.64 -12.36 11.06
N ALA A 48 -3.87 -11.89 11.22
CA ALA A 48 -4.41 -10.81 10.40
C ALA A 48 -3.58 -9.51 10.60
N TYR A 49 -3.26 -9.14 11.84
CA TYR A 49 -2.41 -7.98 12.11
C TYR A 49 -0.98 -8.15 11.61
N GLU A 50 -0.40 -9.35 11.72
CA GLU A 50 0.92 -9.66 11.13
C GLU A 50 0.92 -9.36 9.61
N ARG A 51 -0.14 -9.74 8.89
CA ARG A 51 -0.26 -9.45 7.45
C ARG A 51 -0.44 -7.97 7.13
N ILE A 52 -1.19 -7.23 7.95
CA ILE A 52 -1.30 -5.76 7.81
C ILE A 52 0.05 -5.08 8.06
N GLU A 53 0.83 -5.55 9.03
CA GLU A 53 2.17 -5.04 9.30
C GLU A 53 3.12 -5.31 8.14
N GLU A 54 3.09 -6.53 7.58
CA GLU A 54 3.86 -6.89 6.38
C GLU A 54 3.46 -6.01 5.18
N ALA A 55 2.15 -5.80 4.96
CA ALA A 55 1.62 -4.95 3.89
C ALA A 55 2.14 -3.51 4.02
N THR A 56 2.14 -2.99 5.24
CA THR A 56 2.59 -1.63 5.55
C THR A 56 4.10 -1.48 5.35
N THR A 57 4.88 -2.43 5.87
CA THR A 57 6.35 -2.32 5.93
C THR A 57 7.02 -2.69 4.61
N TYR A 58 6.56 -3.75 3.95
CA TYR A 58 7.24 -4.29 2.77
C TYR A 58 6.61 -3.88 1.45
N GLY A 59 5.33 -3.48 1.45
CA GLY A 59 4.65 -2.97 0.27
C GLY A 59 4.54 -1.44 0.29
N ILE A 60 3.70 -0.91 1.17
CA ILE A 60 3.38 0.54 1.19
C ILE A 60 4.62 1.40 1.42
N LEU A 61 5.40 1.14 2.48
CA LEU A 61 6.51 2.02 2.84
C LEU A 61 7.55 2.13 1.72
N LYS A 62 7.88 1.01 1.08
CA LYS A 62 8.85 0.98 -0.04
C LYS A 62 8.33 1.75 -1.24
N ALA A 63 7.09 1.49 -1.66
CA ALA A 63 6.48 2.20 -2.77
C ALA A 63 6.38 3.71 -2.50
N HIS A 64 6.00 4.09 -1.28
CA HIS A 64 5.87 5.49 -0.86
C HIS A 64 7.22 6.20 -0.78
N GLN A 65 8.30 5.51 -0.39
CA GLN A 65 9.64 6.08 -0.45
C GLN A 65 10.04 6.45 -1.89
N SER A 66 9.79 5.56 -2.85
CA SER A 66 10.05 5.86 -4.26
C SER A 66 9.21 7.02 -4.79
N GLN A 67 7.91 7.09 -4.42
CA GLN A 67 7.05 8.23 -4.76
C GLN A 67 7.57 9.54 -4.16
N VAL A 68 7.95 9.54 -2.88
CA VAL A 68 8.45 10.75 -2.20
C VAL A 68 9.76 11.22 -2.80
N GLN A 69 10.65 10.31 -3.20
CA GLN A 69 11.92 10.69 -3.83
C GLN A 69 11.67 11.52 -5.10
N VAL A 70 10.78 11.07 -5.98
CA VAL A 70 10.45 11.82 -7.22
C VAL A 70 9.85 13.20 -6.89
N ILE A 71 8.96 13.28 -5.89
CA ILE A 71 8.40 14.58 -5.45
C ILE A 71 9.49 15.50 -4.89
N GLN A 72 10.46 14.95 -4.16
CA GLN A 72 11.59 15.73 -3.63
C GLN A 72 12.50 16.23 -4.75
N ASP A 73 12.75 15.41 -5.76
CA ASP A 73 13.54 15.78 -6.93
C ASP A 73 12.87 16.93 -7.70
N GLU A 74 11.55 16.85 -7.94
CA GLU A 74 10.77 17.95 -8.52
C GLU A 74 10.85 19.24 -7.69
N ALA A 75 10.74 19.13 -6.36
CA ALA A 75 10.84 20.27 -5.46
C ALA A 75 12.24 20.93 -5.45
N GLN A 76 13.29 20.17 -5.80
CA GLN A 76 14.66 20.67 -5.98
C GLN A 76 14.91 21.26 -7.38
N GLY A 77 13.91 21.21 -8.26
CA GLY A 77 13.98 21.76 -9.62
C GLY A 77 14.39 20.76 -10.70
N ILE A 78 14.41 19.45 -10.39
CA ILE A 78 14.59 18.41 -11.40
C ILE A 78 13.28 18.27 -12.17
N ILE A 79 13.29 18.66 -13.45
CA ILE A 79 12.09 18.61 -14.29
C ILE A 79 11.97 17.23 -14.89
N HIS A 80 10.98 16.48 -14.41
CA HIS A 80 10.55 15.23 -15.02
C HIS A 80 9.51 15.51 -16.11
N LYS A 81 9.57 14.79 -17.23
CA LYS A 81 8.48 14.82 -18.21
C LYS A 81 7.22 14.19 -17.59
N PRO A 82 6.02 14.75 -17.87
CA PRO A 82 4.77 14.13 -17.43
C PRO A 82 4.68 12.67 -17.93
N SER A 83 4.49 11.73 -17.01
CA SER A 83 4.34 10.30 -17.31
C SER A 83 2.98 9.81 -16.85
N LEU A 84 2.17 9.32 -17.80
CA LEU A 84 0.87 8.72 -17.50
C LEU A 84 1.02 7.47 -16.62
N LEU A 85 2.06 6.67 -16.87
CA LEU A 85 2.33 5.45 -16.10
C LEU A 85 2.71 5.78 -14.65
N PHE A 86 3.53 6.81 -14.43
CA PHE A 86 3.90 7.25 -13.09
C PHE A 86 2.69 7.82 -12.34
N ASN A 87 1.86 8.64 -12.99
CA ASN A 87 0.61 9.12 -12.39
C ASN A 87 -0.32 7.96 -11.99
N HIS A 88 -0.47 6.97 -12.87
CA HIS A 88 -1.25 5.77 -12.58
C HIS A 88 -0.68 4.96 -11.40
N ALA A 89 0.64 4.83 -11.31
CA ALA A 89 1.31 4.18 -10.20
C ALA A 89 1.06 4.90 -8.86
N GLN A 90 1.10 6.24 -8.85
CA GLN A 90 0.76 7.05 -7.69
C GLN A 90 -0.70 6.85 -7.25
N ASP A 91 -1.65 6.90 -8.19
CA ASP A 91 -3.07 6.66 -7.91
C ASP A 91 -3.31 5.27 -7.32
N HIS A 92 -2.64 4.26 -7.87
CA HIS A 92 -2.67 2.88 -7.37
C HIS A 92 -2.16 2.78 -5.94
N LEU A 93 -0.98 3.35 -5.66
CA LEU A 93 -0.38 3.33 -4.34
C LEU A 93 -1.29 4.01 -3.31
N MET A 94 -1.77 5.21 -3.60
CA MET A 94 -2.63 5.96 -2.67
C MET A 94 -3.95 5.24 -2.39
N THR A 95 -4.53 4.61 -3.42
CA THR A 95 -5.74 3.79 -3.26
C THR A 95 -5.48 2.59 -2.34
N ILE A 96 -4.40 1.85 -2.59
CA ILE A 96 -4.07 0.65 -1.81
C ILE A 96 -3.68 1.02 -0.37
N MET A 97 -2.97 2.13 -0.16
CA MET A 97 -2.70 2.65 1.19
C MET A 97 -3.98 2.87 1.97
N SER A 98 -4.97 3.50 1.35
CA SER A 98 -6.29 3.72 1.96
C SER A 98 -7.03 2.40 2.24
N GLU A 99 -6.93 1.44 1.32
CA GLU A 99 -7.52 0.11 1.44
C GLU A 99 -6.92 -0.69 2.62
N VAL A 100 -5.59 -0.69 2.78
CA VAL A 100 -4.91 -1.35 3.90
C VAL A 100 -5.32 -0.72 5.24
N GLN A 101 -5.37 0.61 5.32
CA GLN A 101 -5.82 1.30 6.53
C GLN A 101 -7.28 1.01 6.86
N THR A 102 -8.13 0.95 5.84
CA THR A 102 -9.55 0.62 6.01
C THR A 102 -9.72 -0.82 6.46
N THR A 103 -8.98 -1.75 5.85
CA THR A 103 -8.98 -3.17 6.24
C THR A 103 -8.56 -3.35 7.69
N LYS A 104 -7.49 -2.66 8.13
CA LYS A 104 -7.07 -2.67 9.54
C LYS A 104 -8.21 -2.24 10.48
N LYS A 105 -8.87 -1.12 10.20
CA LYS A 105 -10.00 -0.62 11.01
C LYS A 105 -11.18 -1.61 11.03
N LEU A 106 -11.45 -2.28 9.90
CA LEU A 106 -12.49 -3.32 9.82
C LEU A 106 -12.15 -4.54 10.68
N ILE A 107 -10.88 -4.97 10.68
CA ILE A 107 -10.40 -6.06 11.54
C ILE A 107 -10.53 -5.69 13.01
N GLU A 108 -10.10 -4.49 13.40
CA GLU A 108 -10.25 -3.95 14.77
C GLU A 108 -11.73 -3.93 15.21
N LEU A 109 -12.62 -3.45 14.34
CA LEU A 109 -14.05 -3.43 14.61
C LEU A 109 -14.62 -4.86 14.76
N TYR A 110 -14.22 -5.78 13.89
CA TYR A 110 -14.69 -7.16 13.94
C TYR A 110 -14.23 -7.88 15.21
N GLU A 111 -12.97 -7.71 15.60
CA GLU A 111 -12.41 -8.25 16.84
C GLU A 111 -13.16 -7.72 18.08
N LEU A 112 -13.46 -6.41 18.11
CA LEU A 112 -14.27 -5.81 19.18
C LEU A 112 -15.67 -6.43 19.28
N ILE A 113 -16.31 -6.71 18.15
CA ILE A 113 -17.63 -7.33 18.10
C ILE A 113 -17.55 -8.76 18.65
N VAL A 114 -16.62 -9.58 18.15
CA VAL A 114 -16.43 -10.97 18.59
C VAL A 114 -16.16 -11.05 20.09
N ASN A 115 -15.27 -10.21 20.62
CA ASN A 115 -14.94 -10.17 22.04
C ASN A 115 -16.13 -9.77 22.93
N ARG A 116 -17.02 -8.89 22.45
CA ARG A 116 -18.25 -8.53 23.18
C ARG A 116 -19.26 -9.67 23.18
N TYR A 117 -19.45 -10.37 22.06
CA TYR A 117 -20.33 -11.55 22.01
C TYR A 117 -19.83 -12.67 22.93
N GLY A 118 -18.52 -12.93 22.98
CA GLY A 118 -17.93 -13.88 23.92
C GLY A 118 -18.18 -13.53 25.39
N SER A 119 -18.06 -12.25 25.74
CA SER A 119 -18.32 -11.75 27.10
C SER A 119 -19.79 -11.89 27.53
N ILE A 120 -20.73 -11.70 26.60
CA ILE A 120 -22.18 -11.81 26.88
C ILE A 120 -22.61 -13.27 27.01
N GLY A 121 -22.08 -14.19 26.18
CA GLY A 121 -22.38 -15.62 26.26
C GLY A 121 -21.91 -16.28 27.57
N GLY A 122 -20.84 -15.76 28.17
CA GLY A 122 -20.36 -16.20 29.49
C GLY A 122 -21.24 -15.75 30.66
N SER A 123 -21.96 -14.63 30.54
CA SER A 123 -22.79 -14.06 31.61
C SER A 123 -24.18 -14.72 31.73
N LEU A 124 -24.61 -15.53 30.76
CA LEU A 124 -25.92 -16.20 30.76
C LEU A 124 -25.88 -17.63 31.33
N ASN A 125 -24.68 -18.16 31.60
CA ASN A 125 -24.48 -19.51 32.16
C ASN A 125 -24.02 -19.50 33.63
N GLY A 126 -24.20 -18.39 34.35
CA GLY A 126 -23.87 -18.21 35.76
C GLY A 126 -25.11 -18.13 36.65
#